data_AF-A0A3P2RLN1-F1
#
_entry.id   AF-A0A3P2RLN1-F1
#
_cell.length_a   1.000
_cell.length_b   1.000
_cell.length_c   1.000
_cell.angle_alpha   90.00
_cell.angle_beta   90.00
_cell.angle_gamma   90.00
#
_symmetry.space_group_name_H-M   'P 1'
#
loop_
_entity.id
_entity.type
_entity.pdbx_description
1 polymer ?
#
loop_
_entity_poly.entity_id
_entity_poly.type
_entity_poly.pdbx_seq_one_letter_code
_entity_poly.pdbx_strand_id
1 'polypeptide(L)'
;MFGINKKKRLDPAVFDNYLTDGIANAKYNFEKAKLSEAAMFESDADPRMIKAQTAIEKQKYFFLLRAARKRNITASWHTAFIHPEM
;
A
#
# COMPACT_ATOMS: atom_id res chain seq x y z
N MET A 1 -28.09 13.21 -32.40
CA MET A 1 -28.03 13.66 -31.00
C MET A 1 -26.93 12.88 -30.29
N PHE A 2 -25.76 13.48 -30.07
CA PHE A 2 -24.67 12.83 -29.34
C PHE A 2 -24.84 13.07 -27.84
N GLY A 3 -25.40 12.08 -27.15
CA GLY A 3 -25.54 12.08 -25.70
C GLY A 3 -24.16 12.01 -25.04
N ILE A 4 -23.73 13.12 -24.46
CA ILE A 4 -22.52 13.18 -23.63
C ILE A 4 -22.82 12.41 -22.35
N ASN A 5 -22.55 11.11 -22.34
CA ASN A 5 -22.51 10.33 -21.11
C ASN A 5 -21.37 10.88 -20.24
N LYS A 6 -21.67 11.89 -19.41
CA LYS A 6 -20.74 12.41 -18.42
C LYS A 6 -20.38 11.26 -17.48
N LYS A 7 -19.16 10.73 -17.61
CA LYS A 7 -18.62 9.74 -16.66
C LYS A 7 -18.78 10.32 -15.26
N LYS A 8 -19.48 9.59 -14.36
CA LYS A 8 -19.58 9.97 -12.96
C LYS A 8 -18.16 10.13 -12.42
N ARG A 9 -17.83 11.35 -11.98
CA ARG A 9 -16.58 11.60 -11.28
C ARG A 9 -16.64 10.84 -9.95
N LEU A 10 -15.57 10.13 -9.61
CA LEU A 10 -15.46 9.45 -8.34
C LEU A 10 -15.56 10.49 -7.21
N ASP A 11 -16.35 10.20 -6.20
CA ASP A 11 -16.45 11.04 -5.01
C ASP A 11 -15.06 11.15 -4.36
N PRO A 12 -14.52 12.37 -4.14
CA PRO A 12 -13.25 12.56 -3.46
C PRO A 12 -13.16 11.84 -2.12
N ALA A 13 -14.24 11.79 -1.34
CA ALA A 13 -14.25 11.11 -0.04
C ALA A 13 -14.08 9.59 -0.18
N VAL A 14 -14.70 9.00 -1.21
CA VAL A 14 -14.56 7.56 -1.53
C VAL A 14 -13.12 7.26 -1.96
N PHE A 15 -12.52 8.12 -2.77
CA PHE A 15 -11.11 7.98 -3.15
C PHE A 15 -10.18 8.05 -1.93
N ASP A 16 -10.43 8.99 -1.02
CA ASP A 16 -9.60 9.18 0.17
C ASP A 16 -9.65 7.97 1.09
N ASN A 17 -10.83 7.34 1.25
CA ASN A 17 -10.98 6.08 1.97
C ASN A 17 -10.19 4.93 1.30
N TYR A 18 -10.30 4.77 -0.02
CA TYR A 18 -9.51 3.77 -0.73
C TYR A 18 -8.00 3.99 -0.59
N LEU A 19 -7.58 5.26 -0.55
CA LEU A 19 -6.19 5.60 -0.37
C LEU A 19 -5.70 5.26 1.04
N THR A 20 -6.49 5.53 2.09
CA THR A 20 -6.13 5.15 3.46
C THR A 20 -6.04 3.64 3.63
N ASP A 21 -6.98 2.88 3.06
CA ASP A 21 -6.98 1.42 3.10
C ASP A 21 -5.80 0.83 2.32
N GLY A 22 -5.52 1.40 1.14
CA GLY A 22 -4.36 1.03 0.33
C GLY A 22 -3.04 1.27 1.06
N ILE A 23 -2.92 2.36 1.82
CA ILE A 23 -1.73 2.65 2.63
C ILE A 23 -1.56 1.63 3.75
N ALA A 24 -2.64 1.25 4.45
CA ALA A 24 -2.61 0.25 5.50
C ALA A 24 -2.12 -1.11 4.96
N ASN A 25 -2.72 -1.57 3.86
CA ASN A 25 -2.33 -2.82 3.19
C ASN A 25 -0.87 -2.79 2.72
N ALA A 26 -0.44 -1.70 2.08
CA ALA A 26 0.92 -1.57 1.58
C ALA A 26 1.95 -1.52 2.73
N LYS A 27 1.60 -0.92 3.87
CA LYS A 27 2.44 -0.95 5.07
C LYS A 27 2.58 -2.36 5.61
N TYR A 28 1.48 -3.10 5.75
CA TYR A 28 1.51 -4.49 6.21
C TYR A 28 2.38 -5.36 5.28
N ASN A 29 2.20 -5.26 3.97
CA ASN A 29 3.00 -6.02 3.00
C ASN A 29 4.49 -5.67 3.08
N PHE A 30 4.83 -4.40 3.26
CA PHE A 30 6.20 -3.97 3.43
C PHE A 30 6.82 -4.52 4.73
N GLU A 31 6.12 -4.47 5.86
CA GLU A 31 6.60 -5.04 7.12
C GLU A 31 6.73 -6.58 7.03
N LYS A 32 5.77 -7.26 6.40
CA LYS A 32 5.84 -8.71 6.13
C LYS A 32 7.04 -9.08 5.26
N ALA A 33 7.31 -8.32 4.21
CA ALA A 33 8.47 -8.52 3.34
C ALA A 33 9.78 -8.29 4.12
N LYS A 34 9.83 -7.26 4.99
CA LYS A 34 10.99 -6.97 5.84
C LYS A 34 11.27 -8.08 6.86
N LEU A 35 10.21 -8.65 7.47
CA LEU A 35 10.33 -9.81 8.35
C LEU A 35 10.84 -11.04 7.59
N SER A 36 10.34 -11.25 6.37
CA SER A 36 10.77 -12.35 5.50
C SER A 36 12.23 -12.19 5.07
N GLU A 37 12.66 -10.97 4.75
CA GLU A 37 14.06 -10.65 4.44
C GLU A 37 14.98 -10.94 5.63
N ALA A 38 14.57 -10.54 6.85
CA ALA A 38 15.32 -10.83 8.06
C ALA A 38 15.42 -12.33 8.36
N ALA A 39 14.33 -13.08 8.23
CA ALA A 39 14.31 -14.52 8.44
C ALA A 39 15.16 -15.28 7.40
N MET A 40 15.17 -14.83 6.15
CA MET A 40 15.89 -15.50 5.07
C MET A 40 17.40 -15.26 5.10
N PHE A 41 17.89 -14.22 5.80
CA PHE A 41 19.32 -14.05 6.09
C PHE A 41 19.91 -15.24 6.87
N GLU A 42 19.08 -16.03 7.55
CA GLU A 42 19.48 -17.24 8.27
C GLU A 42 19.46 -18.52 7.40
N SER A 43 19.05 -18.42 6.13
CA SER A 43 18.84 -19.56 5.21
C SER A 43 19.66 -19.44 3.91
N ASP A 44 19.92 -20.56 3.23
CA ASP A 44 20.67 -20.66 1.96
C ASP A 44 19.90 -20.12 0.71
N ALA A 45 18.86 -19.31 0.91
CA ALA A 45 18.04 -18.74 -0.16
C ALA A 45 18.75 -17.59 -0.87
N ASP A 46 18.47 -17.38 -2.17
CA ASP A 46 19.03 -16.25 -2.93
C ASP A 46 18.55 -14.89 -2.34
N PRO A 47 19.46 -14.13 -1.70
CA PRO A 47 19.09 -12.88 -1.02
C PRO A 47 18.72 -11.77 -2.00
N ARG A 48 19.07 -11.87 -3.28
CA ARG A 48 18.80 -10.82 -4.28
C ARG A 48 17.32 -10.73 -4.61
N MET A 49 16.67 -11.88 -4.79
CA MET A 49 15.23 -11.93 -5.10
C MET A 49 14.40 -11.33 -3.97
N ILE A 50 14.74 -11.67 -2.73
CA ILE A 50 14.00 -11.24 -1.54
C ILE A 50 14.19 -9.74 -1.32
N LYS A 51 15.42 -9.24 -1.42
CA LYS A 51 15.71 -7.79 -1.39
C LYS A 51 14.96 -7.03 -2.47
N ALA A 52 14.87 -7.58 -3.68
CA ALA A 52 14.10 -6.97 -4.76
C ALA A 52 12.61 -6.90 -4.42
N GLN A 53 12.04 -7.97 -3.86
CA GLN A 53 10.65 -8.00 -3.41
C GLN A 53 10.39 -6.98 -2.29
N THR A 54 11.24 -6.92 -1.25
CA THR A 54 11.14 -5.91 -0.20
C THR A 54 11.21 -4.49 -0.77
N ALA A 55 12.12 -4.24 -1.73
CA ALA A 55 12.27 -2.94 -2.36
C ALA A 55 11.01 -2.53 -3.17
N ILE A 56 10.36 -3.47 -3.86
CA ILE A 56 9.11 -3.24 -4.58
C ILE A 56 8.00 -2.84 -3.60
N GLU A 57 7.79 -3.62 -2.53
CA GLU A 57 6.75 -3.33 -1.53
C GLU A 57 7.01 -2.00 -0.81
N LYS A 58 8.27 -1.70 -0.51
CA LYS A 58 8.70 -0.39 0.01
C LYS A 58 8.29 0.76 -0.92
N GLN A 59 8.55 0.62 -2.22
CA GLN A 59 8.21 1.66 -3.21
C GLN A 59 6.69 1.86 -3.33
N LYS A 60 5.90 0.78 -3.33
CA LYS A 60 4.43 0.86 -3.34
C LYS A 60 3.90 1.64 -2.14
N TYR A 61 4.38 1.31 -0.93
CA TYR A 61 3.99 2.01 0.29
C TYR A 61 4.33 3.51 0.24
N PHE A 62 5.56 3.87 -0.13
CA PHE A 62 5.96 5.28 -0.20
C PHE A 62 5.26 6.07 -1.29
N PHE A 63 4.93 5.44 -2.42
CA PHE A 63 4.12 6.07 -3.46
C PHE A 63 2.75 6.50 -2.93
N LEU A 64 2.07 5.60 -2.22
CA LEU A 64 0.75 5.88 -1.63
C LEU A 64 0.84 6.94 -0.53
N LEU A 65 1.86 6.89 0.34
CA LEU A 65 2.12 7.95 1.32
C LEU A 65 2.33 9.32 0.66
N ARG A 66 3.05 9.38 -0.46
CA ARG A 66 3.26 10.63 -1.20
C ARG A 66 1.96 11.15 -1.80
N ALA A 67 1.10 10.26 -2.30
CA ALA A 67 -0.22 10.62 -2.80
C ALA A 67 -1.11 11.18 -1.68
N ALA A 68 -1.11 10.57 -0.49
CA ALA A 68 -1.87 11.08 0.66
C ALA A 68 -1.37 12.43 1.16
N ARG A 69 -0.05 12.63 1.23
CA ARG A 69 0.55 13.94 1.59
C ARG A 69 0.12 15.05 0.64
N LYS A 70 0.10 14.79 -0.67
CA LYS A 70 -0.37 15.78 -1.66
C LYS A 70 -1.83 16.20 -1.48
N ARG A 71 -2.64 15.35 -0.83
CA ARG A 71 -4.08 15.56 -0.59
C ARG A 71 -4.39 16.00 0.84
N ASN A 72 -3.37 16.22 1.70
CA ASN A 72 -3.53 16.52 3.12
C ASN A 72 -4.40 15.51 3.89
N ILE A 73 -4.36 14.24 3.48
CA ILE A 73 -5.09 13.18 4.18
C ILE A 73 -4.24 12.71 5.36
N THR A 74 -4.72 12.98 6.58
CA THR A 74 -4.16 12.38 7.79
C THR A 74 -4.67 10.95 7.88
N ALA A 75 -3.81 9.99 7.60
CA ALA A 75 -4.16 8.58 7.67
C ALA A 75 -4.81 8.26 9.03
N SER A 76 -6.02 7.70 9.02
CA SER A 76 -6.62 7.12 10.22
C SER A 76 -5.88 5.80 10.50
N TRP A 77 -4.89 5.85 11.37
CA TRP A 77 -3.99 4.71 11.64
C TRP A 77 -4.66 3.53 12.40
N HIS A 78 -5.97 3.58 12.63
CA HIS A 78 -6.67 2.59 13.46
C HIS A 78 -6.80 1.19 12.81
N THR A 79 -6.73 1.08 11.48
CA THR A 79 -6.90 -0.21 10.77
C THR A 79 -5.59 -0.89 10.35
N ALA A 80 -4.43 -0.26 10.52
CA ALA A 80 -3.15 -0.78 10.00
C ALA A 80 -2.60 -2.02 10.75
N PHE A 81 -3.22 -2.42 11.87
CA PHE A 81 -2.73 -3.48 12.75
C PHE A 81 -3.72 -4.66 12.91
N ILE A 82 -4.88 -4.61 12.23
CA ILE A 82 -5.89 -5.67 12.31
C ILE A 82 -6.12 -6.21 10.90
N HIS A 83 -5.30 -7.19 10.50
CA HIS A 83 -5.60 -8.02 9.34
C HIS A 83 -5.93 -9.43 9.84
N PRO A 84 -7.20 -9.86 9.76
CA PRO A 84 -7.52 -11.27 9.88
C PRO A 84 -6.99 -11.92 8.61
N GLU A 85 -5.93 -12.70 8.73
CA GLU A 85 -5.58 -13.61 7.65
C GLU A 85 -6.77 -14.57 7.49
N MET A 86 -7.57 -14.37 6.43
CA MET A 86 -8.63 -15.27 5.96
C MET A 86 -8.05 -16.31 5.02
#